data_AF-A0A2D5EV95-F1
#
_entry.id   AF-A0A2D5EV95-F1
#
_cell.length_a   1.000
_cell.length_b   1.000
_cell.length_c   1.000
_cell.angle_alpha   90.00
_cell.angle_beta   90.00
_cell.angle_gamma   90.00
#
_symmetry.space_group_name_H-M   'P 1'
#
loop_
_entity.id
_entity.type
_entity.pdbx_description
1 polymer ?
#
loop_
_entity_poly.entity_id
_entity_poly.type
_entity_poly.pdbx_seq_one_letter_code
_entity_poly.pdbx_strand_id
1 'polypeptide(L)'
;MARLAPLVLLALALVACGSPKDDLDQLCAASEAVLQDPSIAPEDRERTLSQRFEPESSEMRNAWDALAHASRDQRWELLKAAADEVGYADWECPVLEAYWDAPVPAPAD
;
A
#
# COMPACT_ATOMS: atom_id res chain seq x y z
N MET A 1 -28.09 12.11 39.62
CA MET A 1 -26.87 12.69 39.02
C MET A 1 -25.88 11.55 38.78
N ALA A 2 -25.71 11.09 37.54
CA ALA A 2 -24.70 10.09 37.21
C ALA A 2 -24.04 10.47 35.88
N ARG A 3 -22.78 10.91 35.96
CA ARG A 3 -21.93 11.29 34.83
C ARG A 3 -21.22 10.03 34.31
N LEU A 4 -21.84 9.32 33.39
CA LEU A 4 -21.26 8.10 32.76
C LEU A 4 -20.89 8.28 31.28
N ALA A 5 -21.17 9.46 30.71
CA ALA A 5 -21.01 9.71 29.27
C ALA A 5 -19.55 9.79 28.73
N PRO A 6 -18.49 10.17 29.47
CA PRO A 6 -17.20 10.45 28.83
C PRO A 6 -16.33 9.22 28.57
N LEU A 7 -16.63 8.06 29.15
CA LEU A 7 -15.78 6.85 29.01
C LEU A 7 -16.06 6.04 27.74
N VAL A 8 -17.27 6.12 27.18
CA VAL A 8 -17.64 5.36 25.96
C VAL A 8 -17.05 6.00 24.70
N LEU A 9 -16.91 7.32 24.68
CA LEU A 9 -16.30 8.06 23.55
C LEU A 9 -14.78 7.83 23.45
N LEU A 10 -14.09 7.53 24.56
CA LEU A 10 -12.65 7.25 24.55
C LEU A 10 -12.34 5.84 24.02
N ALA A 11 -13.24 4.87 24.25
CA ALA A 11 -13.06 3.49 23.80
C ALA A 11 -13.25 3.34 22.27
N LEU A 12 -14.04 4.22 21.64
CA LEU A 12 -14.24 4.25 20.19
C LEU A 12 -13.08 4.92 19.44
N ALA A 13 -12.20 5.66 20.13
CA ALA A 13 -11.03 6.30 19.53
C ALA A 13 -9.80 5.37 19.42
N LEU A 14 -9.89 4.13 19.90
CA LEU A 14 -8.79 3.15 19.94
C LEU A 14 -8.87 2.07 18.84
N VAL A 15 -9.85 2.14 17.94
CA VAL A 15 -10.17 1.03 17.01
C VAL A 15 -9.97 1.38 15.53
N ALA A 16 -9.31 2.51 15.22
CA ALA A 16 -9.02 2.88 13.82
C ALA A 16 -7.56 3.33 13.62
N CYS A 17 -6.63 2.78 14.40
CA CYS A 17 -5.23 2.75 13.99
C CYS A 17 -5.07 1.51 13.10
N GLY A 18 -5.27 1.67 11.78
CA GLY A 18 -4.95 0.61 10.82
C GLY A 18 -3.51 0.14 11.04
N SER A 19 -3.31 -1.18 11.03
CA SER A 19 -1.96 -1.72 11.23
C SER A 19 -1.19 -1.67 9.91
N PRO A 20 0.14 -1.45 9.94
CA PRO A 20 0.94 -1.49 8.71
C PRO A 20 0.83 -2.82 7.95
N LYS A 21 0.53 -3.92 8.66
CA LYS A 21 0.30 -5.24 8.05
C LYS A 21 -0.99 -5.28 7.24
N ASP A 22 -2.07 -4.74 7.80
CA ASP A 22 -3.35 -4.63 7.10
C ASP A 22 -3.22 -3.69 5.88
N ASP A 23 -2.42 -2.63 5.96
CA ASP A 23 -2.15 -1.77 4.80
C ASP A 23 -1.38 -2.50 3.69
N LEU A 24 -0.40 -3.33 4.04
CA LEU A 24 0.36 -4.15 3.07
C LEU A 24 -0.56 -5.16 2.38
N ASP A 25 -1.44 -5.82 3.12
CA ASP A 25 -2.43 -6.74 2.53
C ASP A 25 -3.43 -6.00 1.63
N GLN A 26 -3.89 -4.82 2.05
CA GLN A 26 -4.76 -3.96 1.23
C GLN A 26 -4.05 -3.48 -0.05
N LEU A 27 -2.77 -3.12 0.04
CA LEU A 27 -1.97 -2.77 -1.13
C LEU A 27 -1.91 -3.94 -2.10
N CYS A 28 -1.69 -5.16 -1.61
CA CYS A 28 -1.64 -6.32 -2.51
C CYS A 28 -3.00 -6.57 -3.18
N ALA A 29 -4.08 -6.54 -2.41
CA ALA A 29 -5.43 -6.68 -2.96
C ALA A 29 -5.77 -5.59 -4.00
N ALA A 30 -5.41 -4.33 -3.72
CA ALA A 30 -5.58 -3.23 -4.67
C ALA A 30 -4.73 -3.43 -5.94
N SER A 31 -3.51 -3.94 -5.78
CA SER A 31 -2.62 -4.26 -6.90
C SER A 31 -3.19 -5.35 -7.78
N GLU A 32 -3.71 -6.45 -7.21
CA GLU A 32 -4.40 -7.49 -7.98
C GLU A 32 -5.58 -6.91 -8.75
N ALA A 33 -6.43 -6.12 -8.08
CA ALA A 33 -7.63 -5.54 -8.67
C ALA A 33 -7.35 -4.49 -9.76
N VAL A 34 -6.18 -3.83 -9.75
CA VAL A 34 -5.82 -2.82 -10.76
C VAL A 34 -4.97 -3.41 -11.88
N LEU A 35 -3.97 -4.21 -11.54
CA LEU A 35 -2.96 -4.68 -12.50
C LEU A 35 -3.48 -5.84 -13.35
N GLN A 36 -4.47 -6.59 -12.86
CA GLN A 36 -5.13 -7.66 -13.61
C GLN A 36 -6.40 -7.22 -14.33
N ASP A 37 -6.87 -5.99 -14.12
CA ASP A 37 -8.07 -5.48 -14.79
C ASP A 37 -7.76 -5.14 -16.26
N PRO A 38 -8.35 -5.86 -17.24
CA PRO A 38 -8.09 -5.60 -18.65
C PRO A 38 -8.75 -4.31 -19.16
N SER A 39 -9.65 -3.70 -18.39
CA SER A 39 -10.28 -2.42 -18.73
C SER A 39 -9.41 -1.20 -18.38
N ILE A 40 -8.36 -1.38 -17.56
CA ILE A 40 -7.42 -0.33 -17.21
C ILE A 40 -6.21 -0.39 -18.15
N ALA A 41 -6.00 0.70 -18.90
CA ALA A 41 -4.87 0.83 -19.80
C ALA A 41 -3.54 0.71 -19.02
N PRO A 42 -2.50 0.01 -19.56
CA PRO A 42 -1.24 -0.19 -18.86
C PRO A 42 -0.59 1.09 -18.31
N GLU A 43 -0.66 2.17 -19.07
CA GLU A 43 -0.15 3.50 -18.72
C GLU A 43 -0.89 4.17 -17.54
N ASP A 44 -2.14 3.78 -17.30
CA ASP A 44 -2.99 4.33 -16.24
C ASP A 44 -2.89 3.55 -14.92
N ARG A 45 -2.30 2.34 -14.94
CA ARG A 45 -2.28 1.42 -13.79
C ARG A 45 -1.65 2.01 -12.54
N GLU A 46 -0.49 2.67 -12.65
CA GLU A 46 0.16 3.28 -11.47
C GLU A 46 -0.71 4.38 -10.87
N ARG A 47 -1.26 5.24 -11.72
CA ARG A 47 -2.17 6.31 -11.28
C ARG A 47 -3.41 5.74 -10.61
N THR A 48 -4.02 4.70 -11.18
CA THR A 48 -5.22 4.08 -10.61
C THR A 48 -4.90 3.33 -9.31
N LEU A 49 -3.75 2.66 -9.20
CA LEU A 49 -3.32 2.02 -7.95
C LEU A 49 -3.17 3.06 -6.83
N SER A 50 -2.46 4.16 -7.08
CA SER A 50 -2.30 5.25 -6.10
C SER A 50 -3.61 5.95 -5.73
N GLN A 51 -4.66 5.85 -6.56
CA GLN A 51 -5.99 6.37 -6.24
C GLN A 51 -6.85 5.38 -5.44
N ARG A 52 -6.59 4.07 -5.58
CA ARG A 52 -7.36 3.01 -4.91
C ARG A 52 -6.74 2.57 -3.59
N PHE A 53 -5.46 2.81 -3.40
CA PHE A 53 -4.75 2.48 -2.16
C PHE A 53 -4.48 3.75 -1.35
N GLU A 54 -5.05 3.82 -0.15
CA GLU A 54 -4.85 4.90 0.82
C GLU A 54 -4.41 4.27 2.15
N PRO A 55 -3.11 4.31 2.50
CA PRO A 55 -2.61 3.67 3.72
C PRO A 55 -3.13 4.35 4.99
N GLU A 56 -3.60 3.55 5.94
CA GLU A 56 -4.18 4.02 7.20
C GLU A 56 -3.12 4.27 8.27
N SER A 57 -2.06 3.45 8.29
CA SER A 57 -0.93 3.58 9.23
C SER A 57 0.03 4.70 8.84
N SER A 58 0.66 5.33 9.83
CA SER A 58 1.70 6.34 9.59
C SER A 58 2.93 5.77 8.90
N GLU A 59 3.31 4.55 9.27
CA GLU A 59 4.46 3.82 8.77
C GLU A 59 4.29 3.53 7.28
N MET A 60 3.11 3.00 6.89
CA MET A 60 2.85 2.73 5.49
C MET A 60 2.64 4.00 4.67
N ARG A 61 2.06 5.08 5.23
CA ARG A 61 2.05 6.40 4.58
C ARG A 61 3.45 6.89 4.25
N ASN A 62 4.36 6.85 5.23
CA ASN A 62 5.75 7.28 5.03
C ASN A 62 6.47 6.41 4.00
N ALA A 63 6.27 5.09 4.04
CA ALA A 63 6.83 4.18 3.04
C ALA A 63 6.27 4.46 1.64
N TRP A 64 4.96 4.67 1.52
CA TRP A 64 4.28 4.97 0.26
C TRP A 64 4.76 6.30 -0.35
N ASP A 65 4.95 7.33 0.46
CA ASP A 65 5.53 8.61 0.03
C ASP A 65 6.99 8.46 -0.43
N ALA A 66 7.77 7.59 0.21
CA ALA A 66 9.13 7.28 -0.22
C ALA A 66 9.16 6.56 -1.58
N LEU A 67 8.23 5.62 -1.81
CA LEU A 67 8.10 4.90 -3.08
C LEU A 67 7.74 5.82 -4.25
N ALA A 68 7.00 6.90 -4.01
CA ALA A 68 6.68 7.89 -5.05
C ALA A 68 7.93 8.56 -5.65
N HIS A 69 9.04 8.59 -4.91
CA HIS A 69 10.31 9.17 -5.34
C HIS A 69 11.36 8.14 -5.76
N ALA A 70 11.08 6.85 -5.54
CA ALA A 70 11.99 5.76 -5.89
C ALA A 70 11.95 5.47 -7.39
N SER A 71 13.08 5.03 -7.96
CA SER A 71 13.06 4.43 -9.29
C SER A 71 12.24 3.14 -9.28
N ARG A 72 11.69 2.76 -10.43
CA ARG A 72 10.85 1.55 -10.54
C ARG A 72 11.55 0.31 -9.96
N ASP A 73 12.82 0.10 -10.33
CA ASP A 73 13.65 -1.03 -9.88
C ASP A 73 13.95 -1.01 -8.36
N GLN A 74 13.75 0.13 -7.68
CA GLN A 74 13.94 0.25 -6.23
C GLN A 74 12.65 0.07 -5.44
N ARG A 75 11.47 0.24 -6.07
CA ARG A 75 10.18 0.26 -5.36
C ARG A 75 9.91 -1.05 -4.65
N TRP A 76 10.16 -2.18 -5.30
CA TRP A 76 9.92 -3.49 -4.71
C TRP A 76 10.81 -3.76 -3.48
N GLU A 77 12.11 -3.50 -3.60
CA GLU A 77 13.05 -3.67 -2.48
C GLU A 77 12.74 -2.76 -1.31
N LEU A 78 12.37 -1.51 -1.56
CA LEU A 78 11.95 -0.57 -0.51
C LEU A 78 10.65 -1.02 0.18
N LEU A 79 9.70 -1.56 -0.57
CA LEU A 79 8.46 -2.08 0.00
C LEU A 79 8.70 -3.32 0.87
N LYS A 80 9.56 -4.25 0.44
CA LYS A 80 9.98 -5.39 1.27
C LYS A 80 10.71 -4.96 2.53
N ALA A 81 11.59 -3.97 2.44
CA ALA A 81 12.25 -3.41 3.62
C ALA A 81 11.24 -2.80 4.60
N ALA A 82 10.24 -2.06 4.11
CA ALA A 82 9.17 -1.53 4.95
C ALA A 82 8.33 -2.63 5.60
N ALA A 83 8.06 -3.73 4.89
CA ALA A 83 7.36 -4.90 5.44
C ALA A 83 8.18 -5.58 6.55
N ASP A 84 9.48 -5.74 6.37
CA ASP A 84 10.38 -6.30 7.40
C ASP A 84 10.44 -5.42 8.66
N GLU A 85 10.53 -4.08 8.50
CA GLU A 85 10.56 -3.13 9.62
C GLU A 85 9.33 -3.21 10.54
N VAL A 86 8.16 -3.56 9.98
CA VAL A 86 6.91 -3.74 10.74
C VAL A 86 6.69 -5.18 11.21
N GLY A 87 7.72 -6.02 11.07
CA GLY A 87 7.70 -7.44 11.46
C GLY A 87 6.80 -8.28 10.58
N TYR A 88 6.72 -7.97 9.29
CA TYR A 88 6.03 -8.73 8.25
C TYR A 88 7.01 -9.24 7.17
N ALA A 89 8.14 -9.81 7.61
CA ALA A 89 9.27 -10.19 6.74
C ALA A 89 8.92 -11.16 5.59
N ASP A 90 7.95 -12.05 5.81
CA ASP A 90 7.51 -13.05 4.81
C ASP A 90 6.32 -12.56 3.96
N TRP A 91 6.04 -11.25 3.97
CA TRP A 91 4.99 -10.69 3.13
C TRP A 91 5.40 -10.74 1.66
N GLU A 92 4.46 -11.17 0.82
CA GLU A 92 4.65 -11.29 -0.62
C GLU A 92 3.46 -10.68 -1.36
N CYS A 93 3.72 -10.12 -2.53
CA CYS A 93 2.68 -9.70 -3.45
C CYS A 93 3.10 -9.97 -4.90
N PRO A 94 2.89 -11.20 -5.40
CA PRO A 94 3.46 -11.64 -6.68
C PRO A 94 3.07 -10.77 -7.88
N VAL A 95 1.85 -10.22 -7.87
CA VAL A 95 1.36 -9.36 -8.95
C VAL A 95 2.07 -8.01 -8.96
N LEU A 96 2.31 -7.43 -7.78
CA LEU A 96 3.00 -6.14 -7.66
C LEU A 96 4.50 -6.28 -7.93
N GLU A 97 5.12 -7.34 -7.42
CA GLU A 97 6.52 -7.71 -7.71
C GLU A 97 6.74 -7.85 -9.22
N ALA A 98 5.97 -8.73 -9.87
CA ALA A 98 6.10 -8.94 -11.31
C ALA A 98 5.84 -7.66 -12.12
N TYR A 99 4.98 -6.77 -11.63
CA TYR A 99 4.73 -5.49 -12.29
C TYR A 99 5.95 -4.56 -12.18
N TRP A 100 6.51 -4.37 -11.00
CA TRP A 100 7.66 -3.46 -10.82
C TRP A 100 8.98 -4.03 -11.34
N ASP A 101 9.15 -5.35 -11.34
CA ASP A 101 10.33 -6.00 -11.93
C ASP A 101 10.28 -6.06 -13.47
N ALA A 102 9.12 -5.80 -14.08
CA ALA A 102 9.01 -5.79 -15.53
C ALA A 102 9.85 -4.65 -16.14
N PRO A 103 10.64 -4.93 -17.20
CA PRO A 103 11.46 -3.91 -17.85
C PRO A 103 10.58 -2.80 -18.43
N VAL A 104 11.02 -1.55 -18.26
CA VAL A 104 10.35 -0.39 -18.85
C VAL A 104 10.34 -0.56 -20.37
N PRO A 105 9.16 -0.55 -21.03
CA PRO A 105 9.11 -0.60 -22.47
C PRO A 105 9.91 0.56 -23.05
N ALA A 106 10.78 0.28 -24.02
CA ALA A 106 11.49 1.33 -24.73
C ALA A 106 10.45 2.31 -25.34
N PRO A 107 10.73 3.63 -25.35
CA PRO A 107 9.87 4.57 -26.03
C PRO A 107 9.69 4.13 -27.49
N ALA A 108 8.45 4.15 -27.98
CA ALA A 108 8.18 3.92 -29.38
C ALA A 108 8.69 5.13 -30.17
N ASP A 109 9.66 4.91 -31.05
CA ASP A 109 10.19 5.92 -31.99
C ASP A 109 9.13 6.38 -33.01
#